data_AF-H9FLK3-F1
#
_entry.id   AF-H9FLK3-F1
#
_cell.length_a   1.000
_cell.length_b   1.000
_cell.length_c   1.000
_cell.angle_alpha   90.00
_cell.angle_beta   90.00
_cell.angle_gamma   90.00
#
_symmetry.space_group_name_H-M   'P 1'
#
loop_
_entity.id
_entity.type
_entity.pdbx_description
1 polymer ?
#
loop_
_entity_poly.entity_id
_entity_poly.type
_entity_poly.pdbx_seq_one_letter_code
_entity_poly.pdbx_strand_id
1 'polypeptide(L)'
;CLIGPDNIWFNIQRYDSPLRINFDVTKPKLWKSFFSRSLPYPGLSSVQPEELIYQRSDKAAAAELQDRIEKILKEKIMDWRPRHLTRWNRYCTSTLRHFLPLLEKSQGEDVEDDHRAELLKQLGDYRF
;
A
#
# COMPACT_ATOMS: atom_id res chain seq x y z
N CYS A 1 2.51 20.17 -8.11
CA CYS A 1 1.42 21.12 -7.77
C CYS A 1 0.30 20.34 -7.11
N LEU A 2 -0.58 21.03 -6.38
CA LEU A 2 -1.80 20.47 -5.80
C LEU A 2 -2.99 21.13 -6.51
N ILE A 3 -3.98 20.33 -6.91
CA ILE A 3 -5.16 20.79 -7.65
C ILE A 3 -6.37 20.49 -6.77
N GLY A 4 -7.19 21.50 -6.52
CA GLY A 4 -8.46 21.37 -5.80
C GLY A 4 -9.60 21.99 -6.58
N PRO A 5 -10.82 21.96 -6.03
CA PRO A 5 -12.03 22.44 -6.70
C PRO A 5 -11.95 23.94 -7.03
N ASP A 6 -11.35 24.74 -6.15
CA ASP A 6 -11.36 26.21 -6.26
C ASP A 6 -10.04 26.79 -6.76
N ASN A 7 -8.95 26.01 -6.75
CA ASN A 7 -7.64 26.53 -7.09
C ASN A 7 -6.60 25.47 -7.48
N ILE A 8 -5.48 25.97 -8.00
CA ILE A 8 -4.25 25.21 -8.22
C ILE A 8 -3.16 25.86 -7.37
N TRP A 9 -2.46 25.06 -6.57
CA TRP A 9 -1.36 25.51 -5.74
C TRP A 9 -0.03 24.95 -6.21
N PHE A 10 0.92 25.85 -6.46
CA PHE A 10 2.30 25.49 -6.73
C PHE A 10 3.06 25.33 -5.43
N ASN A 11 3.75 24.20 -5.30
CA ASN A 11 4.63 23.96 -4.17
C ASN A 11 5.86 24.86 -4.30
N ILE A 12 6.07 25.74 -3.32
CA ILE A 12 7.26 26.62 -3.23
C ILE A 12 8.12 26.28 -1.99
N GLN A 13 7.87 25.12 -1.38
CA GLN A 13 8.67 24.57 -0.29
C GLN A 13 10.03 24.10 -0.81
N ARG A 14 10.97 23.85 0.11
CA ARG A 14 12.30 23.32 -0.22
C ARG A 14 12.27 21.92 -0.84
N TYR A 15 11.27 21.11 -0.48
CA TYR A 15 11.15 19.71 -0.91
C TYR A 15 9.87 19.53 -1.74
N ASP A 16 9.90 18.56 -2.64
CA ASP A 16 8.82 18.17 -3.55
C ASP A 16 8.26 16.76 -3.28
N SER A 17 9.00 15.94 -2.53
CA SER A 17 8.55 14.61 -2.10
C SER A 17 7.28 14.68 -1.25
N PRO A 18 6.21 13.91 -1.56
CA PRO A 18 4.95 13.90 -0.82
C PRO A 18 5.10 13.69 0.69
N LEU A 19 6.09 12.88 1.11
CA LEU A 19 6.36 12.60 2.52
C LEU A 19 7.00 13.78 3.28
N ARG A 20 7.47 14.80 2.57
CA ARG A 20 8.27 15.92 3.10
C ARG A 20 7.65 17.28 2.83
N ILE A 21 6.49 17.31 2.19
CA ILE A 21 5.73 18.54 1.94
C ILE A 21 4.66 18.72 3.00
N ASN A 22 4.44 19.96 3.40
CA ASN A 22 3.26 20.33 4.16
C ASN A 22 2.08 20.52 3.18
N PHE A 23 0.94 19.87 3.42
CA PHE A 23 -0.24 19.95 2.55
C PHE A 23 -1.23 21.08 2.93
N ASP A 24 -0.91 21.90 3.92
CA ASP A 24 -1.72 23.04 4.32
C ASP A 24 -1.60 24.20 3.32
N VAL A 25 -2.53 24.24 2.36
CA VAL A 25 -2.61 25.25 1.28
C VAL A 25 -2.88 26.67 1.77
N THR A 26 -3.26 26.84 3.05
CA THR A 26 -3.50 28.18 3.61
C THR A 26 -2.20 28.95 3.89
N LYS A 27 -1.04 28.28 3.81
CA LYS A 27 0.28 28.88 4.08
C LYS A 27 0.91 29.44 2.81
N PRO A 28 0.86 30.77 2.55
CA PRO A 28 1.34 31.37 1.31
C PRO A 28 2.87 31.30 1.12
N LYS A 29 3.63 31.01 2.18
CA LYS A 29 5.09 30.78 2.12
C LYS A 29 5.44 29.38 1.63
N LEU A 30 4.49 28.45 1.63
CA LEU A 30 4.67 27.06 1.23
C LEU A 30 3.91 26.75 -0.07
N TRP A 31 2.78 27.43 -0.29
CA TRP A 31 1.92 27.23 -1.44
C TRP A 31 1.61 28.55 -2.14
N LYS A 32 1.89 28.62 -3.43
CA LYS A 32 1.53 29.76 -4.27
C LYS A 32 0.26 29.43 -5.06
N SER A 33 -0.79 30.21 -4.85
CA SER A 33 -2.06 30.09 -5.56
C SER A 33 -1.94 30.52 -7.02
N PHE A 34 -2.56 29.78 -7.95
CA PHE A 34 -2.67 30.16 -9.36
C PHE A 34 -3.74 31.23 -9.55
N PHE A 35 -4.97 30.94 -9.13
CA PHE A 35 -6.03 31.92 -9.09
C PHE A 35 -5.89 32.76 -7.82
N SER A 36 -5.94 34.07 -7.97
CA SER A 36 -5.71 35.05 -6.91
C SER A 36 -6.65 36.24 -7.11
N ARG A 37 -6.60 37.24 -6.23
CA ARG A 37 -7.44 38.44 -6.38
C ARG A 37 -7.21 39.17 -7.72
N SER A 38 -5.99 39.14 -8.25
CA SER A 38 -5.65 39.74 -9.55
C SER A 38 -5.96 38.84 -10.75
N LEU A 39 -6.14 37.55 -10.53
CA LEU A 39 -6.51 36.57 -11.55
C LEU A 39 -7.59 35.65 -10.95
N PRO A 40 -8.85 36.11 -10.87
CA PRO A 40 -9.92 35.35 -10.25
C PRO A 40 -10.20 34.07 -11.06
N TYR A 41 -10.75 33.06 -10.38
CA TYR A 41 -11.15 31.82 -11.02
C TYR A 41 -12.27 32.08 -12.03
N PRO A 42 -12.13 31.68 -13.30
CA PRO A 42 -13.12 31.98 -14.35
C PRO A 42 -14.40 31.12 -14.27
N GLY A 43 -14.55 30.25 -13.27
CA GLY A 43 -15.74 29.41 -13.12
C GLY A 43 -15.78 28.22 -14.07
N LEU A 44 -14.63 27.59 -14.33
CA LEU A 44 -14.57 26.40 -15.18
C LEU A 44 -15.26 25.22 -14.49
N SER A 45 -15.95 24.39 -15.25
CA SER A 45 -16.42 23.10 -14.74
C SER A 45 -15.27 22.09 -14.78
N SER A 46 -15.11 21.33 -13.69
CA SER A 46 -14.18 20.19 -13.68
C SER A 46 -14.70 19.10 -14.61
N VAL A 47 -13.81 18.47 -15.38
CA VAL A 47 -14.10 17.22 -16.10
C VAL A 47 -13.94 15.99 -15.20
N GLN A 48 -13.43 16.19 -13.98
CA GLN A 48 -13.26 15.11 -13.01
C GLN A 48 -14.60 14.80 -12.35
N PRO A 49 -14.92 13.52 -12.13
CA PRO A 49 -16.12 13.15 -11.38
C PRO A 49 -16.05 13.67 -9.94
N GLU A 50 -17.19 14.08 -9.39
CA GLU A 50 -17.30 14.58 -8.01
C GLU A 50 -16.90 13.50 -6.99
N GLU A 51 -17.17 12.24 -7.30
CA GLU A 51 -16.82 11.09 -6.47
C GLU A 51 -15.95 10.10 -7.25
N LEU A 52 -14.86 9.68 -6.61
CA LEU A 52 -14.06 8.57 -7.11
C LEU A 52 -14.70 7.26 -6.67
N ILE A 53 -15.29 6.54 -7.64
CA ILE A 53 -15.86 5.22 -7.39
C ILE A 53 -14.71 4.19 -7.40
N TYR A 54 -14.20 3.86 -6.21
CA TYR A 54 -13.25 2.77 -6.05
C TYR A 54 -13.98 1.43 -6.23
N GLN A 55 -13.63 0.72 -7.30
CA GLN A 55 -14.14 -0.62 -7.52
C GLN A 55 -13.39 -1.62 -6.63
N ARG A 56 -14.10 -2.68 -6.23
CA ARG A 56 -13.44 -3.81 -5.55
C ARG A 56 -12.40 -4.40 -6.48
N SER A 57 -11.22 -4.68 -5.94
CA SER A 57 -10.15 -5.37 -6.68
C SER A 57 -10.67 -6.71 -7.23
N ASP A 58 -10.33 -6.99 -8.47
CA ASP A 58 -10.62 -8.29 -9.08
C ASP A 58 -9.82 -9.37 -8.34
N LYS A 59 -10.55 -10.25 -7.66
CA LYS A 59 -9.96 -11.34 -6.87
C LYS A 59 -9.17 -12.32 -7.73
N ALA A 60 -9.58 -12.55 -8.98
CA ALA A 60 -8.88 -13.44 -9.88
C ALA A 60 -7.54 -12.82 -10.31
N ALA A 61 -7.56 -11.56 -10.73
CA ALA A 61 -6.33 -10.83 -11.07
C ALA A 61 -5.36 -10.71 -9.87
N ALA A 62 -5.90 -10.51 -8.66
CA ALA A 62 -5.09 -10.47 -7.44
C ALA A 62 -4.44 -11.82 -7.14
N ALA A 63 -5.17 -12.93 -7.29
CA ALA A 63 -4.64 -14.28 -7.11
C ALA A 63 -3.55 -14.60 -8.16
N GLU A 64 -3.77 -14.23 -9.42
CA GLU A 64 -2.76 -14.40 -10.48
C GLU A 64 -1.48 -13.61 -10.16
N LEU A 65 -1.63 -12.36 -9.71
CA LEU A 65 -0.50 -11.53 -9.31
C LEU A 65 0.25 -12.15 -8.13
N GLN A 66 -0.47 -12.65 -7.12
CA GLN A 66 0.11 -13.35 -5.98
C GLN A 66 0.93 -14.56 -6.41
N ASP A 67 0.37 -15.42 -7.27
CA ASP A 67 1.06 -16.61 -7.78
C ASP A 67 2.32 -16.23 -8.58
N ARG A 68 2.23 -15.15 -9.37
CA ARG A 68 3.38 -14.63 -10.13
C ARG A 68 4.49 -14.12 -9.22
N ILE A 69 4.15 -13.37 -8.18
CA ILE A 69 5.12 -12.88 -7.18
C ILE A 69 5.76 -14.06 -6.44
N GLU A 70 4.95 -15.02 -5.99
CA GLU A 70 5.45 -16.21 -5.30
C GLU A 70 6.42 -17.01 -6.18
N LYS A 71 6.09 -17.19 -7.47
CA LYS A 71 6.97 -17.85 -8.44
C LYS A 71 8.31 -17.12 -8.56
N ILE A 72 8.30 -15.81 -8.80
CA ILE A 72 9.51 -15.01 -8.94
C ILE A 72 10.38 -15.10 -7.68
N LEU A 73 9.78 -14.98 -6.49
CA LEU A 73 10.52 -15.07 -5.23
C LEU A 73 11.15 -16.46 -5.04
N LYS A 74 10.40 -17.52 -5.33
CA LYS A 74 10.92 -18.90 -5.26
C LYS A 74 12.08 -19.10 -6.22
N GLU A 75 11.95 -18.67 -7.46
CA GLU A 75 13.02 -18.73 -8.47
C GLU A 75 14.26 -17.97 -7.99
N LYS A 76 14.11 -16.73 -7.53
CA LYS A 76 15.25 -15.93 -7.04
C LYS A 76 15.93 -16.54 -5.82
N ILE A 77 15.19 -17.14 -4.91
CA ILE A 77 15.77 -17.83 -3.74
C ILE A 77 16.52 -19.10 -4.17
N MET A 78 15.98 -19.85 -5.14
CA MET A 78 16.66 -21.02 -5.69
C MET A 78 17.94 -20.64 -6.43
N ASP A 79 17.90 -19.58 -7.25
CA ASP A 79 19.07 -19.03 -7.94
C ASP A 79 20.16 -18.60 -6.95
N TRP A 80 19.76 -18.02 -5.80
CA TRP A 80 20.70 -17.63 -4.74
C TRP A 80 21.30 -18.81 -3.98
N ARG A 81 20.64 -19.98 -3.97
CA ARG A 81 21.09 -21.20 -3.29
C ARG A 81 21.43 -22.32 -4.28
N PRO A 82 22.38 -22.12 -5.21
CA PRO A 82 22.62 -23.07 -6.31
C PRO A 82 23.20 -24.41 -5.84
N ARG A 83 23.78 -24.47 -4.64
CA ARG A 83 24.44 -25.67 -4.10
C ARG A 83 23.50 -26.60 -3.32
N HIS A 84 22.33 -26.11 -2.90
CA HIS A 84 21.42 -26.87 -2.04
C HIS A 84 19.99 -26.77 -2.56
N LEU A 85 19.35 -27.93 -2.70
CA LEU A 85 17.93 -27.98 -3.03
C LEU A 85 17.13 -27.21 -1.97
N THR A 86 16.44 -26.15 -2.39
CA THR A 86 15.56 -25.40 -1.51
C THR A 86 14.25 -26.17 -1.33
N ARG A 87 14.07 -26.79 -0.15
CA ARG A 87 12.83 -27.45 0.23
C ARG A 87 11.85 -26.45 0.81
N TRP A 88 10.78 -26.18 0.07
CA TRP A 88 9.69 -25.34 0.55
C TRP A 88 8.78 -26.13 1.50
N ASN A 89 8.67 -25.67 2.74
CA ASN A 89 7.82 -26.31 3.72
C ASN A 89 6.33 -26.09 3.41
N ARG A 90 5.67 -27.14 2.96
CA ARG A 90 4.24 -27.11 2.57
C ARG A 90 3.33 -26.89 3.77
N TYR A 91 3.69 -27.45 4.93
CA TYR A 91 2.91 -27.31 6.17
C TYR A 91 2.91 -25.85 6.63
N CYS A 92 4.09 -25.25 6.82
CA CYS A 92 4.19 -23.84 7.20
C CYS A 92 3.53 -22.92 6.16
N THR A 93 3.71 -23.19 4.87
CA THR A 93 3.02 -22.41 3.81
C THR A 93 1.51 -22.46 3.96
N SER A 94 0.94 -23.65 4.19
CA SER A 94 -0.50 -23.83 4.35
C SER A 94 -1.01 -23.12 5.61
N THR A 95 -0.31 -23.29 6.73
CA THR A 95 -0.63 -22.63 8.00
C THR A 95 -0.62 -21.11 7.86
N LEU A 96 0.43 -20.55 7.27
CA LEU A 96 0.54 -19.09 7.08
C LEU A 96 -0.53 -18.55 6.13
N ARG A 97 -0.86 -19.27 5.05
CA ARG A 97 -1.95 -18.87 4.14
C ARG A 97 -3.32 -18.86 4.83
N HIS A 98 -3.57 -19.78 5.75
CA HIS A 98 -4.79 -19.77 6.56
C HIS A 98 -4.83 -18.60 7.54
N PHE A 99 -3.67 -18.22 8.06
CA PHE A 99 -3.54 -17.18 9.07
C PHE A 99 -3.59 -15.75 8.49
N LEU A 100 -3.09 -15.55 7.28
CA LEU A 100 -2.94 -14.24 6.64
C LEU A 100 -4.26 -13.41 6.64
N PRO A 101 -5.44 -13.96 6.28
CA PRO A 101 -6.68 -13.19 6.30
C PRO A 101 -7.12 -12.75 7.70
N LEU A 102 -6.71 -13.47 8.76
CA LEU A 102 -7.00 -13.08 10.14
C LEU A 102 -6.18 -11.84 10.53
N LEU A 103 -4.90 -11.80 10.13
CA LEU A 103 -4.03 -10.65 10.33
C LEU A 103 -4.50 -9.43 9.53
N GLU A 104 -4.90 -9.62 8.27
CA GLU A 104 -5.40 -8.52 7.44
C GLU A 104 -6.65 -7.85 8.04
N LYS A 105 -7.53 -8.62 8.68
CA LYS A 105 -8.70 -8.09 9.38
C LYS A 105 -8.35 -7.26 10.61
N SER A 106 -7.26 -7.60 11.30
CA SER A 106 -6.78 -6.86 12.48
C SER A 106 -6.13 -5.51 12.15
N GLN A 107 -5.90 -5.20 10.87
CA GLN A 107 -5.32 -3.93 10.38
C GLN A 107 -4.02 -3.48 11.09
N GLY A 108 -3.29 -4.40 11.72
CA GLY A 108 -2.08 -4.08 12.48
C GLY A 108 -2.33 -3.50 13.87
N GLU A 109 -3.56 -3.54 14.38
CA GLU A 109 -3.81 -3.45 15.82
C GLU A 109 -3.20 -4.66 16.55
N ASP A 110 -2.94 -4.54 17.85
CA ASP A 110 -2.33 -5.60 18.65
C ASP A 110 -3.12 -6.89 18.42
N VAL A 111 -2.45 -7.81 17.71
CA VAL A 111 -3.02 -9.09 17.36
C VAL A 111 -3.30 -9.78 18.69
N GLU A 112 -4.58 -10.03 19.02
CA GLU A 112 -4.97 -10.70 20.27
C GLU A 112 -4.01 -11.86 20.56
N ASP A 113 -3.52 -11.96 21.81
CA ASP A 113 -2.54 -12.98 22.25
C ASP A 113 -2.92 -14.39 21.76
N ASP A 114 -4.21 -14.64 21.55
CA ASP A 114 -4.81 -15.84 20.98
C ASP A 114 -4.28 -16.21 19.58
N HIS A 115 -4.09 -15.24 18.70
CA HIS A 115 -3.55 -15.50 17.36
C HIS A 115 -2.07 -15.87 17.41
N ARG A 116 -1.29 -15.18 18.26
CA ARG A 116 0.12 -15.52 18.48
C ARG A 116 0.25 -16.89 19.13
N ALA A 117 -0.61 -17.20 20.09
CA ALA A 117 -0.66 -18.51 20.74
C ALA A 117 -1.05 -19.63 19.75
N GLU A 118 -2.02 -19.40 18.87
CA GLU A 118 -2.42 -20.38 17.85
C GLU A 118 -1.31 -20.60 16.81
N LEU A 119 -0.61 -19.55 16.38
CA LEU A 119 0.53 -19.67 15.47
C LEU A 119 1.72 -20.40 16.13
N LEU A 120 2.01 -20.09 17.40
CA LEU A 120 3.00 -20.81 18.20
C LEU A 120 2.60 -22.28 18.45
N LYS A 121 1.32 -22.58 18.63
CA LYS A 121 0.83 -23.95 18.79
C LYS A 121 0.94 -24.73 17.48
N GLN A 122 0.61 -24.13 16.34
CA GLN A 122 0.65 -24.81 15.04
C GLN A 122 2.08 -24.95 14.50
N LEU A 123 2.97 -23.99 14.77
CA LEU A 123 4.34 -23.98 14.21
C LEU A 123 5.44 -24.24 15.24
N GLY A 124 5.17 -24.16 16.54
CA GLY A 124 6.18 -24.23 17.61
C GLY A 124 6.79 -25.62 17.81
N ASP A 125 6.06 -26.68 17.46
CA ASP A 125 6.58 -28.05 17.48
C ASP A 125 7.41 -28.39 16.23
N TYR A 126 7.51 -27.47 15.27
CA TYR A 126 8.24 -27.70 14.04
C TYR A 126 9.75 -27.62 14.27
N ARG A 127 10.40 -28.78 14.41
CA ARG A 127 11.85 -28.91 14.53
C ARG A 127 12.52 -29.00 13.15
N PHE A 128 13.57 -28.20 12.96
CA PHE A 128 14.43 -28.15 11.77
C PHE A 128 15.28 -29.42 11.58
#